data_AF-A0A1G2ZR95-F1
#
_entry.id   AF-A0A1G2ZR95-F1
#
_cell.length_a   1.000
_cell.length_b   1.000
_cell.length_c   1.000
_cell.angle_alpha   90.00
_cell.angle_beta   90.00
_cell.angle_gamma   90.00
#
_symmetry.space_group_name_H-M   'P 1'
#
loop_
_entity.id
_entity.type
_entity.pdbx_description
1 polymer ?
#
loop_
_entity_poly.entity_id
_entity_poly.type
_entity_poly.pdbx_seq_one_letter_code
_entity_poly.pdbx_strand_id
1 'polypeptide(L)'
;MNGEIAERVLEVKDSQRGRMDVLRGRLGLLSGKDKVLMTMYLEHGNSFRQIARIRGVSETSVARRVHQLTERLTDGEFLMCVRTRDKLSRRRMAIARDAFLLGLSLKQIAGKRRMSVYAVRKELTRIRKLIKQTNPAPDR
;
A
#
# COMPACT_ATOMS: atom_id res chain seq x y z
N MET A 1 -1.05 26.72 30.81
CA MET A 1 -1.30 25.28 30.53
C MET A 1 -2.31 25.00 29.40
N ASN A 2 -3.27 25.88 29.07
CA ASN A 2 -4.23 25.62 27.96
C ASN A 2 -3.68 25.87 26.53
N GLY A 3 -2.63 26.67 26.38
CA GLY A 3 -2.01 26.96 25.07
C GLY A 3 -1.23 25.78 24.46
N GLU A 4 -0.48 25.05 25.29
CA GLU A 4 0.34 23.91 24.84
C GLU A 4 -0.50 22.72 24.36
N ILE A 5 -1.70 22.53 24.92
CA ILE A 5 -2.61 21.46 24.50
C ILE A 5 -3.24 21.81 23.14
N ALA A 6 -3.61 23.08 22.91
CA ALA A 6 -4.19 23.52 21.65
C ALA A 6 -3.17 23.44 20.50
N GLU A 7 -1.93 23.83 20.75
CA GLU A 7 -0.83 23.78 19.78
C GLU A 7 -0.48 22.34 19.38
N ARG A 8 -0.37 21.43 20.36
CA ARG A 8 -0.16 19.99 20.10
C ARG A 8 -1.31 19.35 19.31
N VAL A 9 -2.56 19.76 19.55
CA VAL A 9 -3.73 19.22 18.81
C VAL A 9 -3.75 19.71 17.36
N LEU A 10 -3.34 20.95 17.09
CA LEU A 10 -3.20 21.49 15.73
C LEU A 10 -2.09 20.78 14.95
N GLU A 11 -0.93 20.59 15.57
CA GLU A 11 0.23 19.92 14.95
C GLU A 11 -0.05 18.45 14.60
N VAL A 12 -0.79 17.74 15.46
CA VAL A 12 -1.27 16.38 15.19
C VAL A 12 -2.29 16.37 14.05
N LYS A 13 -3.21 17.35 13.99
CA LYS A 13 -4.20 17.44 12.90
C LYS A 13 -3.57 17.73 11.55
N ASP A 14 -2.57 18.61 11.49
CA ASP A 14 -1.84 18.91 10.24
C ASP A 14 -1.01 17.71 9.78
N SER A 15 -0.39 16.99 10.71
CA SER A 15 0.31 15.74 10.43
C SER A 15 -0.63 14.65 9.89
N GLN A 16 -1.85 14.53 10.46
CA GLN A 16 -2.86 13.60 9.97
C GLN A 16 -3.38 14.01 8.58
N ARG A 17 -3.62 15.30 8.34
CA ARG A 17 -4.06 15.82 7.05
C ARG A 17 -3.02 15.55 5.96
N GLY A 18 -1.74 15.87 6.20
CA GLY A 18 -0.67 15.58 5.25
C GLY A 18 -0.54 14.09 4.93
N ARG A 19 -0.69 13.22 5.94
CA ARG A 19 -0.71 11.76 5.75
C ARG A 19 -1.90 11.30 4.89
N MET A 20 -3.09 11.87 5.12
CA MET A 20 -4.28 11.58 4.31
C MET A 20 -4.10 12.03 2.86
N ASP A 21 -3.49 13.18 2.61
CA ASP A 21 -3.28 13.69 1.25
C ASP A 21 -2.29 12.84 0.46
N VAL A 22 -1.21 12.37 1.11
CA VAL A 22 -0.29 11.39 0.52
C VAL A 22 -1.03 10.09 0.14
N LEU A 23 -1.92 9.60 1.00
CA LEU A 23 -2.70 8.39 0.73
C LEU A 23 -3.67 8.60 -0.43
N ARG A 24 -4.38 9.73 -0.48
CA ARG A 24 -5.30 10.08 -1.57
C ARG A 24 -4.58 10.13 -2.91
N GLY A 25 -3.43 10.82 -2.98
CA GLY A 25 -2.61 10.88 -4.19
C GLY A 25 -2.12 9.51 -4.69
N ARG A 26 -2.10 8.49 -3.81
CA ARG A 26 -1.65 7.13 -4.11
C ARG A 26 -2.80 6.13 -4.30
N LEU A 27 -4.06 6.53 -4.17
CA LEU A 27 -5.22 5.66 -4.42
C LEU A 27 -5.24 5.10 -5.85
N GLY A 28 -4.70 5.83 -6.83
CA GLY A 28 -4.53 5.36 -8.21
C GLY A 28 -3.62 4.13 -8.35
N LEU A 29 -2.81 3.82 -7.34
CA LEU A 29 -1.99 2.62 -7.28
C LEU A 29 -2.79 1.37 -6.89
N LEU A 30 -4.00 1.52 -6.36
CA LEU A 30 -4.91 0.41 -6.08
C LEU A 30 -5.85 0.18 -7.26
N SER A 31 -6.45 -1.02 -7.30
CA SER A 31 -7.45 -1.39 -8.30
C SER A 31 -8.51 -2.30 -7.67
N GLY A 32 -9.72 -2.31 -8.24
CA GLY A 32 -10.79 -3.20 -7.80
C GLY A 32 -11.18 -2.98 -6.33
N LYS A 33 -11.40 -4.08 -5.61
CA LYS A 33 -11.95 -4.08 -4.24
C LYS A 33 -11.13 -3.25 -3.24
N ASP A 34 -9.79 -3.26 -3.35
CA ASP A 34 -8.93 -2.48 -2.45
C ASP A 34 -9.03 -0.97 -2.68
N LYS A 35 -9.17 -0.55 -3.96
CA LYS A 35 -9.36 0.87 -4.28
C LYS A 35 -10.68 1.37 -3.71
N VAL A 36 -11.77 0.62 -3.96
CA VAL A 36 -13.10 0.94 -3.44
C VAL A 36 -13.09 1.04 -1.92
N LEU A 37 -12.48 0.05 -1.23
CA LEU A 37 -12.33 0.06 0.22
C LEU A 37 -11.63 1.34 0.72
N MET A 38 -10.48 1.68 0.13
CA MET A 38 -9.72 2.85 0.58
C MET A 38 -10.39 4.17 0.21
N THR A 39 -11.12 4.23 -0.90
CA THR A 39 -11.97 5.39 -1.25
C THR A 39 -13.07 5.61 -0.22
N MET A 40 -13.82 4.55 0.16
CA MET A 40 -14.83 4.65 1.23
C MET A 40 -14.23 5.17 2.54
N TYR A 41 -13.03 4.73 2.88
CA TYR A 41 -12.35 5.16 4.09
C TYR A 41 -11.82 6.60 4.02
N LEU A 42 -11.09 6.97 2.96
CA LEU A 42 -10.33 8.23 2.89
C LEU A 42 -11.10 9.42 2.30
N GLU A 43 -12.05 9.15 1.39
CA GLU A 43 -12.81 10.18 0.66
C GLU A 43 -14.21 10.34 1.26
N HIS A 44 -14.86 9.24 1.63
CA HIS A 44 -16.22 9.27 2.18
C HIS A 44 -16.26 9.24 3.71
N GLY A 45 -15.11 9.07 4.38
CA GLY A 45 -15.01 9.06 5.84
C GLY A 45 -15.80 7.93 6.50
N ASN A 46 -16.08 6.83 5.78
CA ASN A 46 -16.85 5.72 6.33
C ASN A 46 -16.07 5.02 7.45
N SER A 47 -16.77 4.71 8.54
CA SER A 47 -16.19 3.91 9.62
C SER A 47 -15.98 2.45 9.19
N PHE A 48 -15.08 1.75 9.87
CA PHE A 48 -14.84 0.33 9.59
C PHE A 48 -16.11 -0.51 9.71
N ARG A 49 -16.98 -0.18 10.68
CA ARG A 49 -18.31 -0.79 10.83
C ARG A 49 -19.22 -0.58 9.61
N GLN A 50 -19.29 0.65 9.08
CA GLN A 50 -20.12 0.95 7.91
C GLN A 50 -19.64 0.18 6.68
N ILE A 51 -18.33 0.18 6.44
CA ILE A 51 -17.70 -0.55 5.34
C ILE A 51 -17.94 -2.06 5.48
N ALA A 52 -17.80 -2.61 6.69
CA ALA A 52 -18.03 -4.01 7.01
C ALA A 52 -19.45 -4.44 6.66
N ARG A 53 -20.45 -3.64 7.05
CA ARG A 53 -21.87 -3.89 6.72
C ARG A 53 -22.12 -3.90 5.21
N ILE A 54 -21.56 -2.94 4.47
CA ILE A 54 -21.72 -2.85 3.01
C ILE A 54 -21.07 -4.05 2.31
N ARG A 55 -19.93 -4.52 2.81
CA ARG A 55 -19.14 -5.60 2.19
C ARG A 55 -19.49 -7.00 2.68
N GLY A 56 -20.33 -7.14 3.70
CA GLY A 56 -20.67 -8.43 4.30
C GLY A 56 -19.48 -9.14 4.95
N VAL A 57 -18.55 -8.41 5.56
CA VAL A 57 -17.36 -8.96 6.25
C VAL A 57 -17.23 -8.39 7.66
N SER A 58 -16.36 -8.96 8.49
CA SER A 58 -16.13 -8.44 9.85
C SER A 58 -15.42 -7.09 9.87
N GLU A 59 -15.77 -6.25 10.84
CA GLU A 59 -15.13 -4.96 11.09
C GLU A 59 -13.62 -5.10 11.30
N THR A 60 -13.19 -6.12 12.04
CA THR A 60 -11.77 -6.44 12.25
C THR A 60 -11.03 -6.72 10.94
N SER A 61 -11.67 -7.40 9.99
CA SER A 61 -11.06 -7.68 8.68
C SER A 61 -10.91 -6.41 7.84
N VAL A 62 -11.88 -5.50 7.93
CA VAL A 62 -11.82 -4.19 7.28
C VAL A 62 -10.67 -3.37 7.87
N ALA A 63 -10.64 -3.21 9.20
CA ALA A 63 -9.62 -2.45 9.90
C ALA A 63 -8.21 -2.97 9.55
N ARG A 64 -8.00 -4.29 9.67
CA ARG A 64 -6.73 -4.94 9.32
C ARG A 64 -6.33 -4.66 7.88
N ARG A 65 -7.26 -4.74 6.93
CA ARG A 65 -6.95 -4.50 5.51
C ARG A 65 -6.61 -3.03 5.25
N VAL A 66 -7.34 -2.09 5.84
CA VAL A 66 -7.08 -0.65 5.71
C VAL A 66 -5.71 -0.29 6.28
N HIS A 67 -5.35 -0.81 7.47
CA HIS A 67 -4.03 -0.57 8.05
C HIS A 67 -2.90 -1.11 7.16
N GLN A 68 -3.02 -2.35 6.67
CA GLN A 68 -2.02 -2.93 5.76
C GLN A 68 -1.85 -2.13 4.46
N LEU A 69 -2.95 -1.67 3.86
CA LEU A 69 -2.89 -0.85 2.66
C LEU A 69 -2.30 0.53 2.96
N THR A 70 -2.64 1.12 4.10
CA THR A 70 -2.08 2.40 4.55
C THR A 70 -0.56 2.31 4.68
N GLU A 71 -0.04 1.33 5.41
CA GLU A 71 1.40 1.11 5.58
C GLU A 71 2.13 0.95 4.23
N ARG A 72 1.58 0.10 3.35
CA ARG A 72 2.19 -0.17 2.03
C ARG A 72 2.10 1.02 1.08
N LEU A 73 1.06 1.83 1.21
CA LEU A 73 0.90 3.05 0.43
C LEU A 73 1.73 4.21 0.98
N THR A 74 2.12 4.22 2.26
CA THR A 74 2.99 5.28 2.81
C THR A 74 4.47 4.99 2.62
N ASP A 75 4.92 3.75 2.88
CA ASP A 75 6.35 3.40 2.91
C ASP A 75 6.65 1.94 2.50
N GLY A 76 5.84 1.37 1.59
CA GLY A 76 6.03 -0.02 1.14
C GLY A 76 7.12 -0.18 0.08
N GLU A 77 7.68 -1.41 -0.03
CA GLU A 77 8.64 -1.79 -1.10
C GLU A 77 8.12 -1.46 -2.51
N PHE A 78 6.78 -1.42 -2.70
CA PHE A 78 6.18 -1.05 -3.97
C PHE A 78 6.47 0.40 -4.39
N LEU A 79 6.58 1.35 -3.45
CA LEU A 79 6.90 2.74 -3.79
C LEU A 79 8.31 2.88 -4.32
N MET A 80 9.25 2.07 -3.82
CA MET A 80 10.59 2.01 -4.40
C MET A 80 10.56 1.46 -5.83
N CYS A 81 9.66 0.51 -6.13
CA CYS A 81 9.43 0.04 -7.50
C CYS A 81 8.89 1.16 -8.39
N VAL A 82 7.96 1.99 -7.89
CA VAL A 82 7.41 3.13 -8.62
C VAL A 82 8.48 4.17 -8.94
N ARG A 83 9.40 4.44 -8.00
CA ARG A 83 10.55 5.33 -8.21
C ARG A 83 11.53 4.78 -9.25
N THR A 84 11.67 3.46 -9.33
CA THR A 84 12.57 2.73 -10.26
C THR A 84 11.82 2.18 -11.49
N ARG A 85 10.68 2.78 -11.84
CA ARG A 85 9.76 2.24 -12.87
C ARG A 85 10.39 2.16 -14.26
N ASP A 86 11.35 3.04 -14.54
CA ASP A 86 12.12 3.12 -15.77
C ASP A 86 13.01 1.88 -15.99
N LYS A 87 13.51 1.28 -14.91
CA LYS A 87 14.35 0.07 -14.96
C LYS A 87 13.55 -1.24 -14.84
N LEU A 88 12.25 -1.15 -14.55
CA LEU A 88 11.37 -2.30 -14.37
C LEU A 88 10.43 -2.47 -15.55
N SER A 89 10.47 -3.65 -16.18
CA SER A 89 9.49 -3.98 -17.22
C SER A 89 8.06 -3.97 -16.66
N ARG A 90 7.06 -3.73 -17.52
CA ARG A 90 5.64 -3.76 -17.14
C ARG A 90 5.25 -5.05 -16.41
N ARG A 91 5.80 -6.19 -16.84
CA ARG A 91 5.59 -7.49 -16.20
C ARG A 91 6.15 -7.52 -14.77
N ARG A 92 7.37 -7.02 -14.56
CA ARG A 92 7.98 -6.95 -13.22
C ARG A 92 7.24 -5.99 -12.31
N MET A 93 6.80 -4.84 -12.82
CA MET A 93 5.94 -3.91 -12.09
C MET A 93 4.63 -4.58 -11.65
N ALA A 94 4.03 -5.41 -12.51
CA ALA A 94 2.80 -6.11 -12.18
C ALA A 94 3.01 -7.18 -11.09
N ILE A 95 4.12 -7.92 -11.13
CA ILE A 95 4.52 -8.88 -10.08
C ILE A 95 4.81 -8.15 -8.77
N ALA A 96 5.55 -7.04 -8.81
CA ALA A 96 5.86 -6.22 -7.65
C ALA A 96 4.59 -5.66 -6.99
N ARG A 97 3.62 -5.20 -7.79
CA ARG A 97 2.32 -4.72 -7.29
C ARG A 97 1.59 -5.82 -6.54
N ASP A 98 1.53 -7.02 -7.11
CA ASP A 98 0.83 -8.13 -6.46
C ASP A 98 1.50 -8.55 -5.14
N ALA A 99 2.82 -8.59 -5.10
CA ALA A 99 3.56 -8.99 -3.91
C ALA A 99 3.58 -7.90 -2.83
N PHE A 100 4.02 -6.69 -3.17
CA PHE A 100 4.37 -5.67 -2.19
C PHE A 100 3.20 -4.74 -1.84
N LEU A 101 2.30 -4.49 -2.79
CA LEU A 101 1.13 -3.64 -2.52
C LEU A 101 -0.08 -4.47 -2.11
N LEU A 102 -0.44 -5.48 -2.91
CA LEU A 102 -1.63 -6.29 -2.63
C LEU A 102 -1.38 -7.36 -1.54
N GLY A 103 -0.13 -7.77 -1.36
CA GLY A 103 0.25 -8.78 -0.36
C GLY A 103 -0.18 -10.19 -0.73
N LEU A 104 -0.24 -10.48 -2.04
CA LEU A 104 -0.57 -11.82 -2.52
C LEU A 104 0.59 -12.79 -2.24
N SER A 105 0.23 -14.01 -1.85
CA SER A 105 1.20 -15.10 -1.71
C SER A 105 1.81 -15.49 -3.05
N LEU A 106 2.98 -16.12 -3.04
CA LEU A 106 3.64 -16.58 -4.26
C LEU A 106 2.73 -17.50 -5.10
N LYS A 107 1.92 -18.35 -4.45
CA LYS A 107 0.94 -19.23 -5.13
C LYS A 107 -0.15 -18.42 -5.84
N GLN A 108 -0.72 -17.41 -5.18
CA GLN A 108 -1.73 -16.54 -5.78
C GLN A 108 -1.17 -15.74 -6.96
N ILE A 109 0.07 -15.23 -6.83
CA ILE A 109 0.75 -14.52 -7.92
C ILE A 109 1.02 -15.46 -9.08
N ALA A 110 1.53 -16.66 -8.80
CA ALA A 110 1.79 -17.69 -9.79
C ALA A 110 0.53 -18.00 -10.63
N GLY A 111 -0.60 -18.25 -9.97
CA GLY A 111 -1.88 -18.44 -10.65
C GLY A 111 -2.32 -17.21 -11.45
N LYS A 112 -2.31 -16.02 -10.84
CA LYS A 112 -2.73 -14.77 -11.48
C LYS A 112 -1.88 -14.38 -12.70
N ARG A 113 -0.59 -14.71 -12.67
CA ARG A 113 0.40 -14.35 -13.72
C ARG A 113 0.72 -15.49 -14.67
N ARG A 114 0.09 -16.67 -14.51
CA ARG A 114 0.38 -17.89 -15.28
C ARG A 114 1.86 -18.23 -15.27
N MET A 115 2.45 -18.24 -14.07
CA MET A 115 3.86 -18.53 -13.82
C MET A 115 4.00 -19.64 -12.79
N SER A 116 5.13 -20.34 -12.77
CA SER A 116 5.45 -21.20 -11.64
C SER A 116 5.80 -20.37 -10.40
N VAL A 117 5.57 -20.95 -9.21
CA VAL A 117 5.96 -20.33 -7.93
C VAL A 117 7.45 -19.99 -7.90
N TYR A 118 8.28 -20.87 -8.46
CA TYR A 118 9.72 -20.66 -8.58
C TYR A 118 10.04 -19.44 -9.45
N ALA A 119 9.39 -19.30 -10.62
CA ALA A 119 9.60 -18.16 -11.51
C ALA A 119 9.18 -16.84 -10.83
N VAL A 120 8.07 -16.83 -10.09
CA VAL A 120 7.66 -15.64 -9.31
C VAL A 120 8.71 -15.29 -8.26
N ARG A 121 9.19 -16.27 -7.49
CA ARG A 121 10.25 -16.06 -6.48
C ARG A 121 11.50 -15.48 -7.12
N LYS A 122 11.95 -16.03 -8.26
CA LYS A 122 13.12 -15.56 -9.00
C LYS A 122 12.97 -14.12 -9.48
N GLU A 123 11.80 -13.76 -10.01
CA GLU A 123 11.53 -12.38 -10.42
C GLU A 123 11.49 -11.42 -9.23
N LEU A 124 10.91 -11.79 -8.09
CA LEU A 124 10.91 -10.95 -6.90
C LEU A 124 12.33 -10.69 -6.36
N THR A 125 13.19 -11.71 -6.37
CA THR A 125 14.61 -11.53 -6.01
C THR A 125 15.30 -10.54 -6.93
N ARG A 126 15.06 -10.64 -8.25
CA ARG A 126 15.61 -9.70 -9.25
C ARG A 126 15.10 -8.27 -9.03
N ILE A 127 13.80 -8.12 -8.79
CA ILE A 127 13.17 -6.82 -8.50
C ILE A 127 13.82 -6.18 -7.27
N ARG A 128 13.96 -6.93 -6.16
CA ARG A 128 14.60 -6.42 -4.94
C ARG A 128 16.05 -5.99 -5.17
N LYS A 129 16.82 -6.75 -5.96
CA LYS A 129 18.19 -6.38 -6.31
C LYS A 129 18.24 -5.05 -7.08
N LEU A 130 17.37 -4.87 -8.07
CA LEU A 130 17.30 -3.62 -8.86
C LEU A 130 16.91 -2.41 -8.02
N ILE A 131 15.98 -2.59 -7.08
CA ILE A 131 15.56 -1.54 -6.16
C ILE A 131 16.73 -1.12 -5.25
N LYS A 132 17.42 -2.09 -4.63
CA LYS A 132 18.58 -1.81 -3.77
C LYS A 132 19.70 -1.08 -4.51
N GLN A 133 19.94 -1.41 -5.78
CA GLN A 133 20.95 -0.75 -6.61
C GLN A 133 20.58 0.68 -7.00
N THR A 134 19.28 1.01 -7.04
CA THR A 134 18.80 2.33 -7.48
C THR A 134 18.58 3.28 -6.29
N ASN A 135 18.44 2.75 -5.09
CA ASN A 135 18.31 3.52 -3.86
C ASN A 135 19.13 2.81 -2.78
N PRO A 136 20.45 3.07 -2.66
CA PRO A 136 21.18 2.62 -1.48
C PRO A 136 20.52 3.34 -0.30
N ALA A 137 19.74 2.62 0.50
CA ALA A 137 19.29 3.15 1.77
C ALA A 137 20.53 3.60 2.55
N PRO A 138 20.50 4.72 3.28
CA PRO A 138 21.57 5.05 4.20
C PRO A 138 21.74 3.86 5.15
N ASP A 139 22.98 3.42 5.34
CA ASP A 139 23.35 2.41 6.33
C ASP A 139 22.62 2.70 7.63
N ARG A 140 21.91 1.71 8.16
CA ARG A 140 21.35 1.75 9.52
C ARG A 140 22.39 1.25 10.50
#